data_AF-A0A0E9LS28-F1
#
_entry.id   AF-A0A0E9LS28-F1
#
_cell.length_a   1.000
_cell.length_b   1.000
_cell.length_c   1.000
_cell.angle_alpha   90.00
_cell.angle_beta   90.00
_cell.angle_gamma   90.00
#
_symmetry.space_group_name_H-M   'P 1'
#
loop_
_entity.id
_entity.type
_entity.pdbx_description
1 polymer ?
#
loop_
_entity_poly.entity_id
_entity_poly.type
_entity_poly.pdbx_seq_one_letter_code
_entity_poly.pdbx_strand_id
1 'polypeptide(L)'
;MTKIRKQFYRKLLFIGIGIIPIVVFFSSKGPERFAALTGFLFIIWNFIKIITQIQPIVDDFFPPKSYDRKSSTSFDKVIYIISMIIFFVGLLSQIFVLRRIDNTIDGLNLYLISGFVGMVLAFVIILTLKSYSPTIYDESNRRLSIIMSLIIGLFLLFPALACVVNESSSESEILNEKYLVINKGSSSTKNKEHYLYLNIKGDNQRVTVSKSFWQNVEEGKTISLSTKKGLFGFRYIIEFKMI
;
A
#
# COMPACT_ATOMS: atom_id res chain seq x y z
N MET A 1 18.77 22.11 13.20
CA MET A 1 17.81 21.60 12.18
C MET A 1 17.62 22.67 11.13
N THR A 2 17.78 22.37 9.84
CA THR A 2 17.64 23.34 8.75
C THR A 2 16.19 23.85 8.62
N LYS A 3 16.00 25.01 7.98
CA LYS A 3 14.66 25.58 7.73
C LYS A 3 13.77 24.60 6.95
N ILE A 4 14.37 23.86 6.02
CA ILE A 4 13.70 22.84 5.20
C ILE A 4 13.23 21.67 6.08
N ARG A 5 14.11 21.08 6.91
CA ARG A 5 13.71 20.01 7.86
C ARG A 5 12.60 20.47 8.79
N LYS A 6 12.70 21.68 9.37
CA LYS A 6 11.67 22.22 10.26
C LYS A 6 10.31 22.34 9.54
N GLN A 7 10.31 22.77 8.28
CA GLN A 7 9.09 22.83 7.47
C GLN A 7 8.54 21.44 7.15
N PHE A 8 9.41 20.47 6.83
CA PHE A 8 9.01 19.08 6.58
C PHE A 8 8.34 18.46 7.81
N TYR A 9 8.98 18.51 8.98
CA TYR A 9 8.40 17.98 10.22
C TYR A 9 7.12 18.71 10.62
N ARG A 10 7.04 20.04 10.41
CA ARG A 10 5.81 20.80 10.65
C ARG A 10 4.66 20.33 9.75
N LYS A 11 4.93 20.05 8.47
CA LYS A 11 3.93 19.52 7.54
C LYS A 11 3.50 18.10 7.91
N LEU A 12 4.43 17.24 8.34
CA LEU A 12 4.10 15.91 8.87
C LEU A 12 3.21 16.01 10.12
N LEU A 13 3.53 16.93 11.03
CA LEU A 13 2.70 17.21 12.20
C LEU A 13 1.31 17.70 11.81
N PHE A 14 1.19 18.57 10.80
CA PHE A 14 -0.11 19.01 10.27
C PHE A 14 -0.90 17.88 9.60
N ILE A 15 -0.24 16.96 8.90
CA ILE A 15 -0.87 15.74 8.42
C ILE A 15 -1.42 14.94 9.61
N GLY A 16 -0.62 14.76 10.67
CA GLY A 16 -1.06 14.12 11.91
C GLY A 16 -2.29 14.79 12.55
N ILE A 17 -2.30 16.12 12.63
CA ILE A 17 -3.44 16.88 13.16
C ILE A 17 -4.68 16.71 12.26
N GLY A 18 -4.51 16.69 10.94
CA GLY A 18 -5.62 16.51 10.00
C GLY A 18 -6.30 15.15 10.10
N ILE A 19 -5.63 14.13 10.65
CA ILE A 19 -6.22 12.79 10.88
C ILE A 19 -7.26 12.84 11.99
N ILE A 20 -7.11 13.72 13.00
CA ILE A 20 -8.01 13.81 14.15
C ILE A 20 -9.48 14.00 13.75
N PRO A 21 -9.87 15.05 12.98
CA PRO A 21 -11.27 15.22 12.58
C PRO A 21 -11.78 14.10 11.68
N ILE A 22 -10.91 13.43 10.92
CA ILE A 22 -11.30 12.25 10.14
C ILE A 22 -11.70 11.14 11.11
N VAL A 23 -10.81 10.74 12.02
CA VAL A 23 -11.10 9.65 12.97
C VAL A 23 -12.34 9.93 13.82
N VAL A 24 -12.53 11.18 14.27
CA VAL A 24 -13.67 11.55 15.11
C VAL A 24 -14.99 11.57 14.33
N PHE A 25 -14.99 12.06 13.08
CA PHE A 25 -16.23 12.36 12.36
C PHE A 25 -16.48 11.50 11.10
N PHE A 26 -15.62 10.52 10.78
CA PHE A 26 -15.73 9.71 9.56
C PHE A 26 -17.06 8.93 9.45
N SER A 27 -17.57 8.43 10.58
CA SER A 27 -18.81 7.64 10.62
C SER A 27 -20.09 8.48 10.76
N SER A 28 -19.96 9.82 10.83
CA SER A 28 -21.10 10.73 11.00
C SER A 28 -21.92 10.81 9.73
N LYS A 29 -23.25 10.66 9.84
CA LYS A 29 -24.17 10.82 8.70
C LYS A 29 -24.66 12.27 8.52
N GLY A 30 -24.46 13.12 9.52
CA GLY A 30 -24.90 14.52 9.55
C GLY A 30 -23.90 15.52 8.96
N PRO A 31 -24.11 16.83 9.16
CA PRO A 31 -23.23 17.88 8.66
C PRO A 31 -21.80 17.83 9.24
N GLU A 32 -21.57 17.11 10.34
CA GLU A 32 -20.26 16.90 10.96
C GLU A 32 -19.26 16.21 10.01
N ARG A 33 -19.76 15.46 9.01
CA ARG A 33 -18.95 14.87 7.94
C ARG A 33 -18.13 15.93 7.17
N PHE A 34 -18.58 17.18 7.14
CA PHE A 34 -17.83 18.27 6.52
C PHE A 34 -16.54 18.56 7.29
N ALA A 35 -16.50 18.36 8.61
CA ALA A 35 -15.26 18.48 9.39
C ALA A 35 -14.25 17.39 9.00
N ALA A 36 -14.71 16.15 8.81
CA ALA A 36 -13.87 15.06 8.28
C ALA A 36 -13.34 15.40 6.87
N LEU A 37 -14.19 15.95 5.99
CA LEU A 37 -13.80 16.38 4.66
C LEU A 37 -12.75 17.52 4.72
N THR A 38 -12.94 18.53 5.58
CA THR A 38 -11.96 19.60 5.78
C THR A 38 -10.63 19.04 6.28
N GLY A 39 -10.67 18.10 7.23
CA GLY A 39 -9.48 17.38 7.69
C GLY A 39 -8.75 16.66 6.54
N PHE A 40 -9.50 15.93 5.72
CA PHE A 40 -8.96 15.25 4.53
C PHE A 40 -8.31 16.23 3.55
N LEU A 41 -9.01 17.32 3.19
CA LEU A 41 -8.46 18.35 2.30
C LEU A 41 -7.21 19.00 2.88
N PHE A 42 -7.17 19.22 4.19
CA PHE A 42 -6.00 19.75 4.89
C PHE A 42 -4.80 18.78 4.86
N ILE A 43 -5.02 17.48 5.01
CA ILE A 43 -3.98 16.45 4.82
C ILE A 43 -3.46 16.51 3.38
N ILE A 44 -4.35 16.45 2.39
CA ILE A 44 -3.99 16.45 0.97
C ILE A 44 -3.18 17.69 0.61
N TRP A 45 -3.61 18.87 1.08
CA TRP A 45 -2.90 20.12 0.86
C TRP A 45 -1.46 20.08 1.40
N ASN A 46 -1.27 19.60 2.64
CA ASN A 46 0.07 19.48 3.22
C ASN A 46 0.92 18.42 2.52
N PHE A 47 0.30 17.32 2.09
CA PHE A 47 0.96 16.26 1.33
C PHE A 47 1.44 16.76 -0.04
N ILE A 48 0.60 17.48 -0.79
CA ILE A 48 0.99 18.14 -2.06
C ILE A 48 2.16 19.10 -1.82
N LYS A 49 2.14 19.86 -0.73
CA LYS A 49 3.26 20.73 -0.34
C LYS A 49 4.54 19.99 0.02
N ILE A 50 4.48 18.73 0.43
CA ILE A 50 5.67 17.88 0.62
C ILE A 50 6.17 17.40 -0.74
N ILE A 51 5.28 16.88 -1.59
CA ILE A 51 5.62 16.39 -2.94
C ILE A 51 6.28 17.48 -3.79
N THR A 52 5.69 18.67 -3.83
CA THR A 52 6.23 19.82 -4.59
C THR A 52 7.60 20.30 -4.08
N GLN A 53 7.98 19.93 -2.86
CA GLN A 53 9.28 20.23 -2.26
C GLN A 53 10.13 18.99 -2.06
N ILE A 54 9.81 17.87 -2.72
CA ILE A 54 10.48 16.59 -2.44
C ILE A 54 11.97 16.65 -2.75
N GLN A 55 12.37 17.31 -3.83
CA GLN A 55 13.77 17.48 -4.20
C GLN A 55 14.56 18.24 -3.13
N PRO A 56 14.21 19.50 -2.74
CA PRO A 56 14.95 20.19 -1.68
C PRO A 56 14.89 19.48 -0.32
N ILE A 57 13.82 18.71 -0.02
CA ILE A 57 13.75 17.87 1.18
C ILE A 57 14.80 16.75 1.10
N VAL A 58 14.82 16.00 0.00
CA VAL A 58 15.76 14.90 -0.21
C VAL A 58 17.20 15.41 -0.21
N ASP A 59 17.46 16.55 -0.85
CA ASP A 59 18.76 17.21 -0.85
C ASP A 59 19.18 17.59 0.58
N ASP A 60 18.27 18.04 1.43
CA ASP A 60 18.63 18.40 2.79
C ASP A 60 18.91 17.17 3.69
N PHE A 61 18.17 16.07 3.52
CA PHE A 61 18.41 14.81 4.24
C PHE A 61 19.63 14.03 3.71
N PHE A 62 19.87 14.13 2.40
CA PHE A 62 20.90 13.40 1.66
C PHE A 62 21.64 14.35 0.73
N PRO A 63 22.47 15.28 1.25
CA PRO A 63 23.08 16.37 0.48
C PRO A 63 23.89 15.87 -0.71
N PRO A 64 23.72 16.48 -1.91
CA PRO A 64 24.53 16.13 -3.06
C PRO A 64 25.92 16.69 -2.87
N LYS A 65 26.93 15.98 -3.37
CA LYS A 65 28.27 16.55 -3.47
C LYS A 65 28.39 17.56 -4.62
N SER A 66 27.48 17.54 -5.60
CA SER A 66 27.44 18.52 -6.69
C SER A 66 26.03 18.66 -7.24
N TYR A 67 25.67 19.87 -7.66
CA TYR A 67 24.42 20.11 -8.38
C TYR A 67 24.60 19.98 -9.90
N ASP A 68 25.85 19.91 -10.37
CA ASP A 68 26.20 19.74 -11.77
C ASP A 68 26.19 18.26 -12.16
N ARG A 69 25.95 17.97 -13.45
CA ARG A 69 26.01 16.61 -13.98
C ARG A 69 27.44 16.07 -13.89
N LYS A 70 27.73 15.32 -12.84
CA LYS A 70 28.96 14.49 -12.75
C LYS A 70 28.80 13.22 -13.58
N SER A 71 29.91 12.76 -14.16
CA SER A 71 29.95 11.48 -14.85
C SER A 71 29.65 10.36 -13.86
N SER A 72 28.62 9.57 -14.17
CA SER A 72 28.21 8.42 -13.36
C SER A 72 29.22 7.29 -13.48
N THR A 73 29.60 6.66 -12.37
CA THR A 73 30.35 5.40 -12.42
C THR A 73 29.47 4.29 -13.01
N SER A 74 30.08 3.23 -13.54
CA SER A 74 29.33 2.06 -14.03
C SER A 74 28.50 1.43 -12.91
N PHE A 75 29.00 1.42 -11.69
CA PHE A 75 28.27 0.91 -10.52
C PHE A 75 27.02 1.77 -10.21
N ASP A 76 27.13 3.10 -10.24
CA ASP A 76 25.98 3.97 -10.00
C ASP A 76 24.86 3.73 -11.03
N LYS A 77 25.22 3.47 -12.30
CA LYS A 77 24.26 3.14 -13.36
C LYS A 77 23.55 1.82 -13.08
N VAL A 78 24.28 0.81 -12.61
CA VAL A 78 23.71 -0.50 -12.23
C VAL A 78 22.71 -0.34 -11.09
N ILE A 79 23.06 0.39 -10.03
CA ILE A 79 22.14 0.64 -8.90
C ILE A 79 20.91 1.43 -9.34
N TYR A 80 21.07 2.44 -10.21
CA TYR A 80 19.96 3.16 -10.79
C TYR A 80 19.00 2.23 -11.54
N ILE A 81 19.52 1.37 -12.42
CA ILE A 81 18.72 0.42 -13.20
C ILE A 81 18.00 -0.57 -12.27
N ILE A 82 18.71 -1.16 -11.29
CA ILE A 82 18.11 -2.08 -10.31
C ILE A 82 16.97 -1.39 -9.54
N SER A 83 17.17 -0.15 -9.09
CA SER A 83 16.15 0.61 -8.36
C SER A 83 14.91 0.83 -9.23
N MET A 84 15.10 1.18 -10.50
CA MET A 84 13.99 1.33 -11.45
C MET A 84 13.27 0.01 -11.72
N ILE A 85 14.01 -1.11 -11.86
CA ILE A 85 13.41 -2.44 -12.01
C ILE A 85 12.56 -2.79 -10.79
N ILE A 86 13.08 -2.57 -9.57
CA ILE A 86 12.32 -2.81 -8.32
C ILE A 86 11.03 -1.99 -8.31
N PHE A 87 11.09 -0.72 -8.71
CA PHE A 87 9.90 0.13 -8.84
C PHE A 87 8.88 -0.44 -9.83
N PHE A 88 9.29 -0.74 -11.06
CA PHE A 88 8.36 -1.22 -12.09
C PHE A 88 7.82 -2.62 -11.78
N VAL A 89 8.64 -3.53 -11.26
CA VAL A 89 8.19 -4.85 -10.82
C VAL A 89 7.22 -4.73 -9.65
N GLY A 90 7.52 -3.87 -8.66
CA GLY A 90 6.61 -3.56 -7.56
C GLY A 90 5.27 -3.03 -8.06
N LEU A 91 5.29 -2.09 -9.01
CA LEU A 91 4.08 -1.54 -9.62
C LEU A 91 3.27 -2.59 -10.40
N LEU A 92 3.91 -3.34 -11.30
CA LEU A 92 3.25 -4.36 -12.12
C LEU A 92 2.70 -5.51 -11.26
N SER A 93 3.37 -5.85 -10.16
CA SER A 93 2.90 -6.89 -9.25
C SER A 93 1.54 -6.56 -8.64
N GLN A 94 1.16 -5.27 -8.50
CA GLN A 94 -0.11 -4.87 -7.91
C GLN A 94 -1.32 -5.43 -8.66
N ILE A 95 -1.19 -5.66 -9.98
CA ILE A 95 -2.25 -6.26 -10.81
C ILE A 95 -2.66 -7.63 -10.26
N PHE A 96 -1.71 -8.41 -9.77
CA PHE A 96 -1.96 -9.76 -9.23
C PHE A 96 -2.36 -9.78 -7.76
N VAL A 97 -2.17 -8.66 -7.06
CA VAL A 97 -2.30 -8.58 -5.61
C VAL A 97 -3.68 -8.13 -5.20
N LEU A 98 -4.34 -7.26 -5.96
CA LEU A 98 -5.67 -6.74 -5.63
C LEU A 98 -6.67 -7.87 -5.31
N ARG A 99 -6.73 -8.89 -6.17
CA ARG A 99 -7.61 -10.05 -5.95
C ARG A 99 -7.21 -10.86 -4.71
N ARG A 100 -5.91 -10.96 -4.42
CA ARG A 100 -5.42 -11.70 -3.25
C ARG A 100 -5.72 -10.96 -1.96
N ILE A 101 -5.63 -9.62 -1.96
CA ILE A 101 -6.05 -8.78 -0.84
C ILE A 101 -7.54 -8.97 -0.57
N ASP A 102 -8.39 -8.84 -1.59
CA ASP A 102 -9.84 -8.99 -1.43
C ASP A 102 -10.24 -10.37 -0.92
N ASN A 103 -9.47 -11.40 -1.28
CA ASN A 103 -9.73 -12.77 -0.86
C ASN A 103 -8.95 -13.19 0.39
N THR A 104 -8.26 -12.26 1.06
CA THR A 104 -7.63 -12.48 2.36
C THR A 104 -8.45 -11.74 3.41
N ILE A 105 -8.90 -12.47 4.45
CA ILE A 105 -9.55 -11.84 5.60
C ILE A 105 -8.56 -10.88 6.25
N ASP A 106 -8.97 -9.63 6.45
CA ASP A 106 -8.09 -8.54 6.89
C ASP A 106 -6.90 -8.28 5.94
N GLY A 107 -7.05 -8.59 4.64
CA GLY A 107 -6.00 -8.50 3.63
C GLY A 107 -5.39 -7.10 3.47
N LEU A 108 -6.17 -6.04 3.71
CA LEU A 108 -5.65 -4.67 3.72
C LEU A 108 -4.60 -4.46 4.83
N ASN A 109 -4.80 -5.07 5.99
CA ASN A 109 -3.84 -5.00 7.09
C ASN A 109 -2.54 -5.74 6.74
N LEU A 110 -2.64 -6.94 6.15
CA LEU A 110 -1.48 -7.66 5.63
C LEU A 110 -0.71 -6.79 4.62
N TYR A 111 -1.43 -6.15 3.69
CA TYR A 111 -0.84 -5.27 2.69
C TYR A 111 -0.09 -4.09 3.34
N LEU A 112 -0.72 -3.38 4.26
CA LEU A 112 -0.10 -2.21 4.89
C LEU A 112 1.11 -2.59 5.74
N ILE A 113 1.00 -3.62 6.58
CA ILE A 113 2.09 -4.08 7.45
C ILE A 113 3.31 -4.47 6.62
N SER A 114 3.12 -5.31 5.60
CA SER A 114 4.21 -5.75 4.72
C SER A 114 4.78 -4.60 3.89
N GLY A 115 3.95 -3.63 3.48
CA GLY A 115 4.39 -2.42 2.79
C GLY A 115 5.31 -1.57 3.65
N PHE A 116 4.95 -1.37 4.93
CA PHE A 116 5.81 -0.69 5.90
C PHE A 116 7.13 -1.44 6.12
N VAL A 117 7.13 -2.76 6.20
CA VAL A 117 8.35 -3.57 6.27
C VAL A 117 9.24 -3.33 5.05
N GLY A 118 8.66 -3.33 3.83
CA GLY A 118 9.39 -3.02 2.60
C GLY A 118 10.00 -1.61 2.60
N MET A 119 9.28 -0.61 3.12
CA MET A 119 9.79 0.75 3.26
C MET A 119 10.94 0.87 4.27
N VAL A 120 10.87 0.16 5.40
CA VAL A 120 11.97 0.09 6.38
C VAL A 120 13.20 -0.53 5.73
N LEU A 121 13.04 -1.62 4.97
CA LEU A 121 14.14 -2.23 4.23
C LEU A 121 14.74 -1.27 3.20
N ALA A 122 13.90 -0.53 2.46
CA ALA A 122 14.37 0.49 1.53
C ALA A 122 15.25 1.53 2.23
N PHE A 123 14.83 1.99 3.42
CA PHE A 123 15.61 2.94 4.20
C PHE A 123 16.97 2.36 4.63
N VAL A 124 17.01 1.10 5.08
CA VAL A 124 18.27 0.41 5.41
C VAL A 124 19.18 0.31 4.19
N ILE A 125 18.66 -0.08 3.02
CA ILE A 125 19.43 -0.16 1.77
C ILE A 125 20.00 1.21 1.40
N ILE A 126 19.20 2.27 1.48
CA ILE A 126 19.63 3.64 1.18
C ILE A 126 20.75 4.09 2.13
N LEU A 127 20.64 3.79 3.43
CA LEU A 127 21.71 4.13 4.38
C LEU A 127 23.00 3.36 4.11
N THR A 128 22.89 2.07 3.77
CA THR A 128 24.02 1.23 3.39
C THR A 128 24.69 1.74 2.12
N LEU A 129 23.92 2.03 1.06
CA LEU A 129 24.44 2.58 -0.19
C LEU A 129 25.15 3.91 0.02
N LYS A 130 24.65 4.77 0.91
CA LYS A 130 25.31 6.02 1.27
C LYS A 130 26.71 5.80 1.86
N SER A 131 26.90 4.71 2.62
CA SER A 131 28.19 4.37 3.20
C SER A 131 29.16 3.75 2.20
N TYR A 132 28.69 2.81 1.35
CA TYR A 132 29.57 2.04 0.45
C TYR A 132 29.79 2.69 -0.92
N SER A 133 28.87 3.51 -1.41
CA SER A 133 28.94 4.12 -2.73
C SER A 133 28.37 5.53 -2.69
N PRO A 134 29.05 6.45 -1.99
CA PRO A 134 28.56 7.82 -1.81
C PRO A 134 28.42 8.57 -3.14
N THR A 135 29.14 8.14 -4.20
CA THR A 135 29.07 8.70 -5.56
C THR A 135 27.67 8.66 -6.15
N ILE A 136 26.84 7.68 -5.75
CA ILE A 136 25.44 7.57 -6.19
C ILE A 136 24.66 8.85 -5.85
N TYR A 137 25.00 9.49 -4.73
CA TYR A 137 24.36 10.67 -4.19
C TYR A 137 24.96 11.98 -4.72
N ASP A 138 26.00 11.92 -5.56
CA ASP A 138 26.69 13.12 -6.03
C ASP A 138 25.86 13.95 -6.99
N GLU A 139 24.88 13.37 -7.70
CA GLU A 139 24.00 14.05 -8.66
C GLU A 139 22.54 14.01 -8.20
N SER A 140 21.88 15.16 -8.25
CA SER A 140 20.58 15.36 -7.60
C SER A 140 19.46 14.48 -8.16
N ASN A 141 19.35 14.34 -9.48
CA ASN A 141 18.20 13.66 -10.10
C ASN A 141 18.33 12.14 -9.94
N ARG A 142 19.50 11.56 -10.21
CA ARG A 142 19.79 10.14 -10.01
C ARG A 142 19.58 9.75 -8.56
N ARG A 143 20.04 10.56 -7.60
CA ARG A 143 19.77 10.32 -6.18
C ARG A 143 18.28 10.25 -5.92
N LEU A 144 17.53 11.27 -6.36
CA LEU A 144 16.09 11.35 -6.12
C LEU A 144 15.38 10.12 -6.72
N SER A 145 15.70 9.78 -7.96
CA SER A 145 15.15 8.61 -8.63
C SER A 145 15.45 7.31 -7.88
N ILE A 146 16.70 7.09 -7.45
CA ILE A 146 17.06 5.87 -6.69
C ILE A 146 16.30 5.81 -5.37
N ILE A 147 16.29 6.88 -4.59
CA ILE A 147 15.62 6.93 -3.28
C ILE A 147 14.12 6.66 -3.45
N MET A 148 13.46 7.38 -4.37
CA MET A 148 12.03 7.25 -4.58
C MET A 148 11.66 5.88 -5.16
N SER A 149 12.43 5.38 -6.13
CA SER A 149 12.19 4.07 -6.73
C SER A 149 12.38 2.94 -5.74
N LEU A 150 13.36 3.01 -4.83
CA LEU A 150 13.52 2.02 -3.78
C LEU A 150 12.40 2.08 -2.74
N ILE A 151 12.05 3.28 -2.26
CA ILE A 151 10.99 3.44 -1.25
C ILE A 151 9.65 2.96 -1.80
N ILE A 152 9.22 3.49 -2.96
CA ILE A 152 7.93 3.13 -3.55
C ILE A 152 7.96 1.70 -4.06
N GLY A 153 9.03 1.29 -4.74
CA GLY A 153 9.15 -0.05 -5.30
C GLY A 153 9.09 -1.14 -4.25
N LEU A 154 9.83 -1.02 -3.14
CA LEU A 154 9.79 -2.02 -2.06
C LEU A 154 8.51 -1.94 -1.24
N PHE A 155 7.93 -0.75 -1.04
CA PHE A 155 6.61 -0.61 -0.42
C PHE A 155 5.53 -1.35 -1.21
N LEU A 156 5.61 -1.39 -2.55
CA LEU A 156 4.66 -2.10 -3.40
C LEU A 156 4.99 -3.59 -3.55
N LEU A 157 6.28 -3.92 -3.68
CA LEU A 157 6.72 -5.29 -3.94
C LEU A 157 6.54 -6.21 -2.72
N PHE A 158 6.81 -5.72 -1.51
CA PHE A 158 6.71 -6.53 -0.29
C PHE A 158 5.29 -7.04 -0.02
N PRO A 159 4.23 -6.21 -0.11
CA PRO A 159 2.86 -6.68 -0.03
C PRO A 159 2.50 -7.71 -1.07
N ALA A 160 3.05 -7.56 -2.29
CA ALA A 160 2.81 -8.53 -3.33
C ALA A 160 3.35 -9.91 -2.97
N LEU A 161 4.60 -9.94 -2.53
CA LEU A 161 5.24 -11.17 -2.04
C LEU A 161 4.51 -11.72 -0.81
N ALA A 162 4.16 -10.86 0.15
CA ALA A 162 3.47 -11.27 1.36
C ALA A 162 2.12 -11.94 1.06
N CYS A 163 1.32 -11.36 0.15
CA CYS A 163 0.04 -11.94 -0.25
C CYS A 163 0.22 -13.29 -0.98
N VAL A 164 1.20 -13.38 -1.88
CA VAL A 164 1.50 -14.64 -2.59
C VAL A 164 1.95 -15.73 -1.62
N VAL A 165 2.86 -15.40 -0.71
CA VAL A 165 3.38 -16.33 0.29
C VAL A 165 2.30 -16.73 1.30
N ASN A 166 1.44 -15.79 1.70
CA ASN A 166 0.33 -16.07 2.58
C ASN A 166 -0.64 -17.08 1.94
N GLU A 167 -0.97 -16.88 0.67
CA GLU A 167 -1.82 -17.79 -0.08
C GLU A 167 -1.13 -19.13 -0.37
N SER A 168 0.17 -19.18 -0.63
CA SER A 168 0.87 -20.43 -0.96
C SER A 168 1.13 -21.34 0.25
N SER A 169 0.82 -20.88 1.47
CA SER A 169 1.02 -21.70 2.67
C SER A 169 0.28 -23.03 2.59
N SER A 170 0.95 -24.07 3.08
CA SER A 170 0.47 -25.45 3.14
C SER A 170 -0.16 -25.81 4.49
N GLU A 171 -0.31 -24.85 5.42
CA GLU A 171 -1.04 -25.09 6.66
C GLU A 171 -2.47 -25.57 6.34
N SER A 172 -2.78 -26.77 6.81
CA SER A 172 -3.93 -27.58 6.42
C SER A 172 -5.20 -27.29 7.21
N GLU A 173 -5.18 -26.29 8.09
CA GLU A 173 -6.36 -25.91 8.87
C GLU A 173 -7.34 -25.15 7.96
N ILE A 174 -8.22 -25.93 7.32
CA ILE A 174 -9.36 -25.41 6.58
C ILE A 174 -10.50 -25.20 7.58
N LEU A 175 -10.96 -23.96 7.74
CA LEU A 175 -12.21 -23.67 8.45
C LEU A 175 -13.31 -23.29 7.48
N ASN A 176 -14.51 -23.76 7.77
CA ASN A 176 -15.73 -23.39 7.09
C ASN A 176 -16.53 -22.49 8.02
N GLU A 177 -16.66 -21.23 7.65
CA GLU A 177 -17.36 -20.22 8.45
C GLU A 177 -18.48 -19.60 7.63
N LYS A 178 -19.56 -19.24 8.31
CA LYS A 178 -20.77 -18.69 7.68
C LYS A 178 -20.77 -17.18 7.80
N TYR A 179 -21.05 -16.50 6.69
CA TYR A 179 -21.02 -15.04 6.61
C TYR A 179 -22.25 -14.50 5.91
N LEU A 180 -22.78 -13.39 6.43
CA LEU A 180 -23.92 -12.69 5.84
C LEU A 180 -23.46 -11.85 4.65
N VAL A 181 -24.14 -12.02 3.52
CA VAL A 181 -23.98 -11.16 2.33
C VAL A 181 -24.77 -9.89 2.56
N ILE A 182 -24.08 -8.77 2.71
CA ILE A 182 -24.71 -7.46 2.94
C ILE A 182 -25.16 -6.85 1.62
N ASN A 183 -24.27 -6.89 0.61
CA ASN A 183 -24.51 -6.21 -0.65
C ASN A 183 -23.66 -6.81 -1.77
N LYS A 184 -24.06 -6.57 -3.03
CA LYS A 184 -23.34 -7.02 -4.23
C LYS A 184 -22.77 -5.84 -5.00
N GLY A 185 -21.56 -6.00 -5.52
CA GLY A 185 -20.90 -5.01 -6.37
C GLY A 185 -20.41 -5.60 -7.67
N SER A 186 -20.25 -4.76 -8.69
CA SER A 186 -19.50 -5.09 -9.90
C SER A 186 -18.71 -3.89 -10.39
N SER A 187 -17.53 -4.11 -10.96
CA SER A 187 -16.79 -3.02 -11.59
C SER A 187 -17.50 -2.52 -12.86
N SER A 188 -17.23 -1.27 -13.22
CA SER A 188 -17.74 -0.61 -14.43
C SER A 188 -16.90 -0.88 -15.69
N THR A 189 -15.87 -1.72 -15.58
CA THR A 189 -14.92 -2.03 -16.66
C THR A 189 -15.47 -3.05 -17.67
N LYS A 190 -14.89 -3.08 -18.89
CA LYS A 190 -15.25 -4.01 -19.96
C LYS A 190 -15.18 -5.49 -19.51
N ASN A 191 -14.18 -5.82 -18.69
CA ASN A 191 -14.13 -7.05 -17.92
C ASN A 191 -14.64 -6.73 -16.51
N LYS A 192 -15.91 -7.06 -16.23
CA LYS A 192 -16.52 -6.80 -14.93
C LYS A 192 -15.97 -7.77 -13.89
N GLU A 193 -15.32 -7.25 -12.88
CA GLU A 193 -15.06 -7.97 -11.64
C GLU A 193 -16.30 -7.94 -10.77
N HIS A 194 -16.57 -9.04 -10.08
CA HIS A 194 -17.78 -9.24 -9.30
C HIS A 194 -17.39 -9.40 -7.83
N TYR A 195 -18.08 -8.65 -6.97
CA TYR A 195 -17.73 -8.54 -5.56
C TYR A 195 -18.94 -8.81 -4.67
N LEU A 196 -18.69 -9.40 -3.51
CA LEU A 196 -19.64 -9.46 -2.39
C LEU A 196 -19.09 -8.65 -1.23
N TYR A 197 -19.96 -7.93 -0.52
CA TYR A 197 -19.64 -7.32 0.76
C TYR A 197 -20.18 -8.22 1.87
N LEU A 198 -19.28 -8.77 2.67
CA LEU A 198 -19.61 -9.72 3.74
C LEU A 198 -19.42 -9.06 5.10
N ASN A 199 -20.29 -9.39 6.06
CA ASN A 199 -20.06 -9.01 7.45
C ASN A 199 -19.08 -10.00 8.08
N ILE A 200 -17.81 -9.61 8.24
CA ILE A 200 -16.77 -10.41 8.87
C ILE A 200 -16.35 -9.69 10.16
N LYS A 201 -16.62 -10.30 11.32
CA LYS A 201 -16.30 -9.74 12.65
C LYS A 201 -16.89 -8.34 12.92
N GLY A 202 -18.03 -8.01 12.31
CA GLY A 202 -18.68 -6.70 12.45
C GLY A 202 -18.26 -5.67 11.40
N ASP A 203 -17.26 -5.97 10.57
CA ASP A 203 -16.80 -5.10 9.49
C ASP A 203 -17.28 -5.60 8.12
N ASN A 204 -17.54 -4.65 7.22
CA ASN A 204 -17.94 -4.93 5.85
C ASN A 204 -16.69 -5.18 5.00
N GLN A 205 -16.35 -6.43 4.75
CA GLN A 205 -15.19 -6.81 3.93
C GLN A 205 -15.62 -7.15 2.51
N ARG A 206 -14.88 -6.65 1.53
CA ARG A 206 -15.09 -6.93 0.11
C ARG A 206 -14.34 -8.21 -0.27
N VAL A 207 -15.03 -9.14 -0.92
CA VAL A 207 -14.45 -10.35 -1.49
C VAL A 207 -14.73 -10.44 -2.99
N THR A 208 -13.76 -10.95 -3.74
CA THR A 208 -13.86 -11.09 -5.20
C THR A 208 -14.28 -12.51 -5.56
N VAL A 209 -15.40 -12.63 -6.27
CA VAL A 209 -16.06 -13.91 -6.62
C VAL A 209 -16.18 -14.10 -8.13
N SER A 210 -16.44 -15.33 -8.56
CA SER A 210 -16.77 -15.61 -9.95
C SER A 210 -18.13 -15.01 -10.31
N LYS A 211 -18.31 -14.65 -11.59
CA LYS A 211 -19.59 -14.16 -12.10
C LYS A 211 -20.75 -15.12 -11.84
N SER A 212 -20.53 -16.42 -12.03
CA SER A 212 -21.56 -17.45 -11.84
C SER A 212 -22.00 -17.53 -10.37
N PHE A 213 -21.06 -17.53 -9.43
CA PHE A 213 -21.38 -17.51 -8.00
C PHE A 213 -22.11 -16.22 -7.62
N TRP A 214 -21.61 -15.08 -8.10
CA TRP A 214 -22.22 -13.78 -7.86
C TRP A 214 -23.67 -13.70 -8.36
N GLN A 215 -24.01 -14.29 -9.51
CA GLN A 215 -25.38 -14.28 -10.03
C GLN A 215 -26.35 -15.09 -9.16
N ASN A 216 -25.89 -16.18 -8.56
CA ASN A 216 -26.73 -17.11 -7.80
C ASN A 216 -26.95 -16.69 -6.34
N VAL A 217 -26.05 -15.87 -5.78
CA VAL A 217 -26.14 -15.41 -4.39
C VAL A 217 -27.09 -14.21 -4.29
N GLU A 218 -27.99 -14.26 -3.31
CA GLU A 218 -28.87 -13.15 -2.93
C GLU A 218 -28.30 -12.33 -1.76
N GLU A 219 -28.59 -11.04 -1.75
CA GLU A 219 -28.29 -10.17 -0.61
C GLU A 219 -29.16 -10.55 0.60
N GLY A 220 -28.61 -10.42 1.81
CA GLY A 220 -29.26 -10.84 3.04
C GLY A 220 -29.20 -12.35 3.33
N LYS A 221 -28.65 -13.16 2.42
CA LYS A 221 -28.41 -14.60 2.65
C LYS A 221 -27.04 -14.85 3.25
N THR A 222 -26.91 -15.98 3.94
CA THR A 222 -25.63 -16.47 4.45
C THR A 222 -24.96 -17.39 3.43
N ILE A 223 -23.67 -17.21 3.24
CA ILE A 223 -22.81 -18.11 2.46
C ILE A 223 -21.76 -18.75 3.38
N SER A 224 -21.24 -19.91 3.00
CA SER A 224 -20.12 -20.55 3.69
C SER A 224 -18.83 -20.26 2.94
N LEU A 225 -17.80 -19.81 3.67
CA LEU A 225 -16.45 -19.60 3.15
C LEU A 225 -15.53 -20.67 3.69
N SER A 226 -14.83 -21.37 2.78
CA SER A 226 -13.71 -22.23 3.14
C SER A 226 -12.45 -21.38 3.17
N THR A 227 -11.81 -21.25 4.33
CA THR A 227 -10.58 -20.47 4.49
C THR A 227 -9.44 -21.36 4.95
N LYS A 228 -8.22 -21.08 4.48
CA LYS A 228 -6.98 -21.64 5.06
C LYS A 228 -6.17 -20.56 5.73
N LYS A 229 -5.46 -20.93 6.79
CA LYS A 229 -4.50 -20.06 7.44
C LYS A 229 -3.23 -19.94 6.59
N GLY A 230 -2.85 -18.70 6.28
CA GLY A 230 -1.62 -18.39 5.58
C GLY A 230 -0.43 -18.23 6.52
N LEU A 231 0.79 -18.16 5.95
CA LEU A 231 2.04 -18.10 6.71
C LEU A 231 2.11 -16.90 7.67
N PHE A 232 1.52 -15.76 7.30
CA PHE A 232 1.49 -14.56 8.14
C PHE A 232 0.31 -14.55 9.12
N GLY A 233 -0.40 -15.67 9.26
CA GLY A 233 -1.57 -15.82 10.14
C GLY A 233 -2.87 -15.28 9.56
N PHE A 234 -2.85 -14.66 8.38
CA PHE A 234 -4.04 -14.16 7.70
C PHE A 234 -4.74 -15.30 6.94
N ARG A 235 -6.07 -15.37 7.03
CA ARG A 235 -6.86 -16.42 6.40
C ARG A 235 -7.19 -16.08 4.95
N TYR A 236 -6.83 -16.96 4.02
CA TYR A 236 -7.14 -16.83 2.60
C TYR A 236 -8.36 -17.66 2.23
N ILE A 237 -9.28 -17.06 1.46
CA ILE A 237 -10.52 -17.70 1.01
C ILE A 237 -10.21 -18.58 -0.22
N ILE A 238 -10.50 -19.87 -0.09
CA ILE A 238 -10.26 -20.87 -1.13
C ILE A 238 -11.53 -21.12 -1.94
N GLU A 239 -12.67 -21.17 -1.25
CA GLU A 239 -13.92 -21.63 -1.83
C GLU A 239 -15.13 -20.89 -1.23
N PHE A 240 -16.14 -20.70 -2.06
CA PHE A 240 -17.42 -20.11 -1.70
C PHE A 240 -18.53 -21.15 -1.92
N LYS A 241 -19.36 -21.39 -0.91
CA LYS A 241 -20.50 -22.32 -0.97
C LYS A 241 -21.80 -21.63 -0.57
N MET A 242 -22.87 -21.93 -1.29
CA MET A 242 -24.22 -21.59 -0.84
C MET A 242 -24.64 -22.55 0.28
N ILE A 243 -25.48 -22.05 1.19
CA ILE A 243 -26.06 -22.81 2.31
C ILE A 243 -27.50 -23.14 1.97
#